data_AF-A0A1A9GJE5-F1
#
_entry.id   AF-A0A1A9GJE5-F1
#
_cell.length_a   1.000
_cell.length_b   1.000
_cell.length_c   1.000
_cell.angle_alpha   90.00
_cell.angle_beta   90.00
_cell.angle_gamma   90.00
#
_symmetry.space_group_name_H-M   'P 1'
#
loop_
_entity.id
_entity.type
_entity.pdbx_description
1 polymer ?
#
loop_
_entity_poly.entity_id
_entity_poly.type
_entity_poly.pdbx_seq_one_letter_code
_entity_poly.pdbx_strand_id
1 'polypeptide(L)'
;MQTDELAEHLFGSVLGALDVLTVAVGAHFGLYDLLHREPRTAAEAAAASGMAPRYAREWLEQQCVAGLVDVDDPALPPEQRTYAVSDAHAAVLCDPDSLAFTTPLAQIVAAAGVQLPRLLEAYAGGGGLRWHEYGELMSPRTGRRQPAPVPGAPRHRVAARADPGARRPRRGRAGR
;
A
#
# COMPACT_ATOMS: atom_id res chain seq x y z
N MET A 1 11.31 33.99 3.99
CA MET A 1 10.08 33.36 4.48
C MET A 1 9.64 34.11 5.73
N GLN A 2 8.54 34.85 5.64
CA GLN A 2 7.92 35.56 6.76
C GLN A 2 7.11 34.57 7.64
N THR A 3 6.63 35.01 8.82
CA THR A 3 5.91 34.14 9.78
C THR A 3 4.72 33.41 9.16
N ASP A 4 3.86 34.12 8.43
CA ASP A 4 2.65 33.53 7.83
C ASP A 4 3.01 32.53 6.73
N GLU A 5 4.00 32.86 5.89
CA GLU A 5 4.50 31.96 4.85
C GLU A 5 5.08 30.67 5.45
N LEU A 6 5.80 30.76 6.57
CA LEU A 6 6.31 29.59 7.29
C LEU A 6 5.18 28.75 7.88
N ALA A 7 4.17 29.40 8.47
CA ALA A 7 3.02 28.70 9.05
C ALA A 7 2.24 27.93 7.97
N GLU A 8 1.99 28.55 6.82
CA GLU A 8 1.35 27.91 5.66
C GLU A 8 2.19 26.75 5.13
N HIS A 9 3.51 26.94 5.02
CA HIS A 9 4.42 25.88 4.58
C HIS A 9 4.38 24.66 5.50
N LEU A 10 4.41 24.87 6.82
CA LEU A 10 4.34 23.79 7.80
C LEU A 10 2.95 23.13 7.79
N PHE A 11 1.88 23.91 7.65
CA PHE A 11 0.53 23.37 7.55
C PHE A 11 0.38 22.44 6.32
N GLY A 12 0.86 22.88 5.15
CA GLY A 12 0.88 22.05 3.94
C GLY A 12 1.73 20.80 4.11
N SER A 13 2.86 20.89 4.80
CA SER A 13 3.72 19.74 5.10
C SER A 13 3.03 18.73 6.02
N VAL A 14 2.25 19.19 7.00
CA VAL A 14 1.44 18.32 7.88
C VAL A 14 0.36 17.61 7.08
N LEU A 15 -0.37 18.32 6.21
CA LEU A 15 -1.38 17.70 5.35
C LEU A 15 -0.76 16.63 4.44
N GLY A 16 0.36 16.96 3.77
CA GLY A 16 1.08 16.01 2.93
C GLY A 16 1.56 14.79 3.72
N ALA A 17 2.04 14.96 4.95
CA ALA A 17 2.41 13.83 5.80
C ALA A 17 1.21 12.95 6.16
N LEU A 18 0.06 13.54 6.47
CA LEU A 18 -1.17 12.79 6.76
C LEU A 18 -1.66 12.01 5.53
N ASP A 19 -1.65 12.61 4.34
CA ASP A 19 -2.00 11.94 3.09
C ASP A 19 -1.07 10.75 2.81
N VAL A 20 0.24 10.94 3.00
CA VAL A 20 1.21 9.86 2.84
C VAL A 20 0.94 8.72 3.84
N LEU A 21 0.57 9.03 5.09
CA LEU A 21 0.24 8.00 6.07
C LEU A 21 -1.05 7.24 5.70
N THR A 22 -2.07 7.90 5.16
CA THR A 22 -3.29 7.21 4.72
C THR A 22 -3.07 6.37 3.45
N VAL A 23 -2.14 6.77 2.57
CA VAL A 23 -1.66 5.95 1.45
C VAL A 23 -1.03 4.65 1.96
N ALA A 24 -0.20 4.72 3.01
CA ALA A 24 0.40 3.53 3.62
C ALA A 24 -0.67 2.54 4.13
N VAL A 25 -1.77 3.04 4.71
CA VAL A 25 -2.91 2.22 5.14
C VAL A 25 -3.55 1.52 3.94
N GLY A 26 -3.86 2.25 2.87
CA GLY A 26 -4.46 1.69 1.67
C GLY A 26 -3.61 0.61 1.01
N ALA A 27 -2.31 0.87 0.92
CA ALA A 27 -1.32 -0.05 0.39
C ALA A 27 -1.23 -1.35 1.21
N HIS A 28 -1.29 -1.25 2.53
CA HIS A 28 -1.26 -2.42 3.42
C HIS A 28 -2.48 -3.34 3.22
N PHE A 29 -3.66 -2.76 3.01
CA PHE A 29 -4.90 -3.49 2.74
C PHE A 29 -5.11 -3.87 1.27
N GLY A 30 -4.18 -3.48 0.38
CA GLY A 30 -4.27 -3.75 -1.06
C GLY A 30 -5.44 -3.05 -1.75
N LEU A 31 -5.93 -1.93 -1.21
CA LEU A 31 -7.14 -1.27 -1.70
C LEU A 31 -6.98 -0.68 -3.10
N TYR A 32 -5.83 -0.11 -3.42
CA TYR A 32 -5.61 0.50 -4.74
C TYR A 32 -5.74 -0.53 -5.87
N ASP A 33 -5.11 -1.70 -5.73
CA ASP A 33 -5.26 -2.81 -6.67
C ASP A 33 -6.71 -3.30 -6.78
N LEU A 34 -7.45 -3.31 -5.67
CA LEU A 34 -8.85 -3.74 -5.65
C LEU A 34 -9.74 -2.75 -6.41
N LEU A 35 -9.56 -1.46 -6.18
CA LEU A 35 -10.34 -0.36 -6.76
C LEU A 35 -9.95 -0.04 -8.21
N HIS A 36 -8.72 -0.37 -8.61
CA HIS A 36 -8.29 -0.24 -10.00
C HIS A 36 -8.86 -1.36 -10.89
N ARG A 37 -9.07 -2.56 -10.34
CA ARG A 37 -9.65 -3.69 -11.10
C ARG A 37 -11.13 -3.47 -11.44
N GLU A 38 -11.89 -2.94 -10.48
CA GLU A 38 -13.31 -2.66 -10.65
C GLU A 38 -13.77 -1.61 -9.63
N PRO A 39 -14.73 -0.73 -9.99
CA PRO A 39 -15.39 0.14 -9.02
C PRO A 39 -16.09 -0.67 -7.93
N ARG A 40 -16.01 -0.21 -6.67
CA ARG A 40 -16.61 -0.90 -5.52
C ARG A 40 -17.26 0.05 -4.55
N THR A 41 -18.35 -0.38 -3.94
CA THR A 41 -18.90 0.27 -2.74
C THR A 41 -17.96 0.11 -1.54
N ALA A 42 -18.15 0.93 -0.52
CA ALA A 42 -17.40 0.80 0.74
C ALA A 42 -17.58 -0.58 1.41
N ALA A 43 -18.78 -1.17 1.29
CA ALA A 43 -19.07 -2.50 1.82
C ALA A 43 -18.29 -3.60 1.08
N GLU A 44 -18.24 -3.52 -0.25
CA GLU A 44 -17.48 -4.47 -1.07
C GLU A 44 -15.97 -4.33 -0.86
N ALA A 45 -15.47 -3.09 -0.77
CA ALA A 45 -14.07 -2.83 -0.44
C ALA A 45 -13.68 -3.38 0.93
N ALA A 46 -14.54 -3.18 1.96
CA ALA A 46 -14.34 -3.76 3.28
C ALA A 46 -14.28 -5.29 3.25
N ALA A 47 -15.25 -5.93 2.58
CA ALA A 47 -15.31 -7.38 2.47
C ALA A 47 -14.07 -7.97 1.76
N ALA A 48 -13.61 -7.33 0.70
CA ALA A 48 -12.49 -7.83 -0.09
C ALA A 48 -11.11 -7.58 0.54
N SER A 49 -10.95 -6.47 1.27
CA SER A 49 -9.70 -6.11 1.95
C SER A 49 -9.58 -6.72 3.35
N GLY A 50 -10.70 -7.11 3.96
CA GLY A 50 -10.77 -7.52 5.36
C GLY A 50 -10.74 -6.34 6.35
N MET A 51 -10.89 -5.11 5.86
CA MET A 51 -10.99 -3.94 6.72
C MET A 51 -12.37 -3.86 7.38
N ALA A 52 -12.44 -3.30 8.59
CA ALA A 52 -13.74 -3.08 9.23
C ALA A 52 -14.59 -2.10 8.38
N PRO A 53 -15.91 -2.35 8.22
CA PRO A 53 -16.76 -1.55 7.31
C PRO A 53 -16.71 -0.04 7.54
N ARG A 54 -16.65 0.38 8.81
CA ARG A 54 -16.54 1.79 9.18
C ARG A 54 -15.23 2.42 8.66
N TYR A 55 -14.09 1.75 8.89
CA TYR A 55 -12.79 2.28 8.48
C TYR A 55 -12.58 2.22 6.97
N ALA A 56 -13.15 1.23 6.28
CA ALA A 56 -13.12 1.19 4.81
C ALA A 56 -13.83 2.41 4.23
N ARG A 57 -15.00 2.76 4.76
CA ARG A 57 -15.74 3.95 4.35
C ARG A 57 -14.98 5.24 4.66
N GLU A 58 -14.51 5.42 5.89
CA GLU A 58 -13.77 6.63 6.29
C GLU A 58 -12.50 6.81 5.43
N TRP A 59 -11.78 5.71 5.14
CA TRP A 59 -10.61 5.75 4.28
C TRP A 59 -10.97 6.14 2.85
N LEU A 60 -12.01 5.55 2.26
CA LEU A 60 -12.46 5.89 0.90
C LEU A 60 -12.88 7.35 0.79
N GLU A 61 -13.68 7.84 1.74
CA GLU A 61 -14.11 9.25 1.78
C GLU A 61 -12.89 10.19 1.87
N GLN A 62 -11.90 9.87 2.70
CA GLN A 62 -10.67 10.66 2.80
C GLN A 62 -9.85 10.63 1.51
N GLN A 63 -9.72 9.48 0.85
CA GLN A 63 -8.96 9.36 -0.40
C GLN A 63 -9.61 10.10 -1.57
N CYS A 64 -10.95 10.22 -1.57
CA CYS A 64 -11.65 11.08 -2.52
C CYS A 64 -11.37 12.56 -2.26
N VAL A 65 -11.36 13.00 -1.00
CA VAL A 65 -10.99 14.38 -0.65
C VAL A 65 -9.54 14.67 -1.03
N ALA A 66 -8.64 13.70 -0.87
CA ALA A 66 -7.24 13.80 -1.29
C ALA A 66 -7.05 13.74 -2.82
N GLY A 67 -8.11 13.45 -3.59
CA GLY A 67 -8.05 13.35 -5.05
C GLY A 67 -7.28 12.12 -5.57
N LEU A 68 -7.15 11.07 -4.75
CA LEU A 68 -6.42 9.84 -5.11
C LEU A 68 -7.36 8.75 -5.64
N VAL A 69 -8.58 8.71 -5.12
CA VAL A 69 -9.64 7.76 -5.47
C VAL A 69 -10.85 8.53 -5.98
N ASP A 70 -11.42 8.09 -7.08
CA ASP A 70 -12.64 8.68 -7.64
C ASP A 70 -13.87 8.10 -6.97
N VAL A 71 -14.93 8.90 -6.88
CA VAL A 71 -16.28 8.47 -6.50
C VAL A 71 -17.23 8.79 -7.65
N ASP A 72 -18.14 7.88 -7.94
CA ASP A 72 -19.12 8.01 -9.03
C ASP A 72 -20.00 9.25 -8.90
N ASP A 73 -20.77 9.34 -7.81
CA ASP A 73 -21.61 10.47 -7.49
C ASP A 73 -21.58 10.73 -5.98
N PRO A 74 -20.91 11.81 -5.52
CA PRO A 74 -20.81 12.12 -4.10
C PRO A 74 -22.15 12.53 -3.48
N ALA A 75 -23.17 12.85 -4.27
CA ALA A 75 -24.51 13.18 -3.79
C ALA A 75 -25.34 11.93 -3.42
N LEU A 76 -24.95 10.74 -3.88
CA LEU A 76 -25.62 9.50 -3.51
C LEU A 76 -25.50 9.23 -2.01
N PRO A 77 -26.43 8.44 -1.43
CA PRO A 77 -26.26 7.89 -0.10
C PRO A 77 -24.91 7.15 0.01
N PRO A 78 -24.15 7.31 1.11
CA PRO A 78 -22.78 6.79 1.23
C PRO A 78 -22.63 5.29 0.94
N GLU A 79 -23.66 4.51 1.22
CA GLU A 79 -23.71 3.06 0.99
C GLU A 79 -23.91 2.66 -0.48
N GLN A 80 -24.34 3.58 -1.34
CA GLN A 80 -24.57 3.35 -2.77
C GLN A 80 -23.43 3.86 -3.64
N ARG A 81 -22.57 4.74 -3.10
CA ARG A 81 -21.41 5.28 -3.80
C ARG A 81 -20.44 4.18 -4.18
N THR A 82 -19.95 4.23 -5.41
CA THR A 82 -18.86 3.37 -5.89
C THR A 82 -17.58 4.18 -6.05
N TYR A 83 -16.47 3.54 -5.71
CA TYR A 83 -15.15 4.13 -5.66
C TYR A 83 -14.21 3.40 -6.60
N ALA A 84 -13.33 4.11 -7.29
CA ALA A 84 -12.40 3.54 -8.25
C ALA A 84 -11.06 4.28 -8.27
N VAL A 85 -10.00 3.58 -8.71
CA VAL A 85 -8.72 4.23 -9.06
C VAL A 85 -8.66 4.39 -10.57
N SER A 86 -8.56 5.62 -11.06
CA SER A 86 -8.44 5.90 -12.49
C SER A 86 -7.18 5.30 -13.10
N ASP A 87 -7.24 5.02 -14.40
CA ASP A 87 -6.08 4.58 -15.19
C ASP A 87 -4.94 5.61 -15.13
N ALA A 88 -5.25 6.89 -15.00
CA ALA A 88 -4.26 7.96 -14.87
C ALA A 88 -3.46 7.86 -13.56
N HIS A 89 -4.08 7.40 -12.46
CA HIS A 89 -3.42 7.24 -11.16
C HIS A 89 -2.77 5.87 -10.98
N ALA A 90 -3.15 4.88 -11.79
CA ALA A 90 -2.69 3.49 -11.67
C ALA A 90 -1.16 3.35 -11.72
N ALA A 91 -0.47 4.11 -12.59
CA ALA A 91 0.98 4.08 -12.70
C ALA A 91 1.70 4.57 -11.42
N VAL A 92 1.02 5.35 -10.58
CA VAL A 92 1.56 5.90 -9.33
C VAL A 92 1.21 5.02 -8.13
N LEU A 93 -0.03 4.51 -8.10
CA LEU A 93 -0.61 3.84 -6.94
C LEU A 93 -0.57 2.30 -7.00
N CYS A 94 -0.58 1.72 -8.20
CA CYS A 94 -0.86 0.30 -8.43
C CYS A 94 0.22 -0.47 -9.21
N ASP A 95 1.08 0.21 -9.98
CA ASP A 95 2.02 -0.45 -10.90
C ASP A 95 3.47 -0.49 -10.36
N PRO A 96 3.97 -1.62 -9.83
CA PRO A 96 5.33 -1.70 -9.30
C PRO A 96 6.44 -1.59 -10.35
N ASP A 97 6.12 -1.76 -11.63
CA ASP A 97 7.10 -1.67 -12.73
C ASP A 97 7.23 -0.25 -13.28
N SER A 98 6.34 0.67 -12.86
CA SER A 98 6.37 2.09 -13.21
C SER A 98 7.42 2.86 -12.39
N LEU A 99 8.17 3.75 -13.03
CA LEU A 99 9.07 4.67 -12.34
C LEU A 99 8.33 5.72 -11.49
N ALA A 100 7.04 5.91 -11.74
CA ALA A 100 6.19 6.82 -10.98
C ALA A 100 5.56 6.14 -9.74
N PHE A 101 5.82 4.85 -9.52
CA PHE A 101 5.24 4.10 -8.41
C PHE A 101 5.78 4.59 -7.05
N THR A 102 4.96 5.34 -6.33
CA THR A 102 5.39 6.05 -5.11
C THR A 102 4.78 5.51 -3.83
N THR A 103 3.81 4.60 -3.91
CA THR A 103 3.19 3.94 -2.75
C THR A 103 4.21 3.38 -1.73
N PRO A 104 5.36 2.78 -2.13
CA PRO A 104 6.37 2.32 -1.16
C PRO A 104 6.99 3.44 -0.32
N LEU A 105 7.04 4.69 -0.82
CA LEU A 105 7.55 5.83 -0.05
C LEU A 105 6.69 6.10 1.19
N ALA A 106 5.37 5.86 1.09
CA ALA A 106 4.46 6.00 2.21
C ALA A 106 4.79 5.04 3.37
N GLN A 107 5.21 3.81 3.04
CA GLN A 107 5.64 2.84 4.04
C GLN A 107 6.93 3.26 4.74
N ILE A 108 7.86 3.89 4.01
CA ILE A 108 9.10 4.44 4.59
C ILE A 108 8.78 5.54 5.60
N VAL A 109 7.87 6.47 5.26
CA VAL A 109 7.46 7.55 6.16
C VAL A 109 6.79 6.98 7.42
N ALA A 110 5.88 6.02 7.26
CA ALA A 110 5.23 5.36 8.39
C ALA A 110 6.25 4.65 9.31
N ALA A 111 7.22 3.92 8.73
CA ALA A 111 8.28 3.25 9.47
C ALA A 111 9.18 4.24 10.23
N ALA A 112 9.56 5.35 9.59
CA ALA A 112 10.34 6.40 10.23
C ALA A 112 9.58 7.05 11.41
N GLY A 113 8.28 7.26 11.26
CA GLY A 113 7.42 7.75 12.34
C GLY A 113 7.42 6.86 13.58
N VAL A 114 7.35 5.54 13.40
CA VAL A 114 7.44 4.56 14.51
C VAL A 114 8.80 4.62 15.22
N GLN A 115 9.88 4.93 14.49
CA GLN A 115 11.24 5.00 15.05
C GLN A 115 11.62 6.36 15.63
N LEU A 116 10.70 7.34 15.67
CA LEU A 116 10.99 8.70 16.13
C LEU A 116 11.70 8.75 17.51
N PRO A 117 11.30 8.00 18.55
CA PRO A 117 12.00 8.02 19.83
C PRO A 117 13.49 7.62 19.72
N ARG A 118 13.79 6.60 18.90
CA ARG A 118 15.17 6.13 18.70
C ARG A 118 15.98 7.06 17.82
N LEU A 119 15.33 7.74 16.87
CA LEU A 119 15.95 8.82 16.12
C LEU A 119 16.38 9.96 17.07
N LEU A 120 15.55 10.34 18.03
CA LEU A 120 15.91 11.36 19.03
C LEU A 120 17.15 10.96 19.85
N GLU A 121 17.25 9.69 20.28
CA GLU A 121 18.43 9.16 20.96
C GLU A 121 19.69 9.23 20.07
N ALA A 122 19.57 8.82 18.81
CA ALA A 122 20.69 8.87 17.86
C ALA A 122 21.17 10.31 17.61
N TYR A 123 20.25 11.27 17.50
CA TYR A 123 20.58 12.69 17.34
C TYR A 123 21.29 13.26 18.57
N ALA A 124 20.87 12.88 19.78
CA ALA A 124 21.51 13.33 21.01
C ALA A 124 22.89 12.69 21.23
N GLY A 125 23.04 11.40 20.88
CA GLY A 125 24.24 10.61 21.16
C GLY A 125 25.25 10.50 20.01
N GLY A 126 24.94 11.03 18.82
CA GLY A 126 25.78 10.91 17.63
C GLY A 126 25.82 9.49 17.02
N GLY A 127 24.82 8.67 17.31
CA GLY A 127 24.66 7.31 16.78
C GLY A 127 23.90 7.29 15.45
N GLY A 128 23.32 6.13 15.12
CA GLY A 128 22.47 5.98 13.94
C GLY A 128 21.65 4.69 13.98
N LEU A 129 20.59 4.64 13.17
CA LEU A 129 19.77 3.46 12.95
C LEU A 129 20.17 2.77 11.66
N ARG A 130 20.33 1.44 11.69
CA ARG A 130 20.53 0.60 10.52
C ARG A 130 19.19 0.29 9.87
N TRP A 131 19.21 0.00 8.57
CA TRP A 131 18.01 -0.25 7.78
C TRP A 131 17.06 -1.33 8.35
N HIS A 132 17.61 -2.41 8.91
CA HIS A 132 16.79 -3.49 9.48
C HIS A 132 16.06 -3.08 10.78
N GLU A 133 16.48 -1.99 11.42
CA GLU A 133 15.93 -1.52 12.69
C GLU A 133 14.62 -0.72 12.50
N TYR A 134 14.28 -0.35 11.25
CA TYR A 134 13.02 0.31 10.91
C TYR A 134 11.82 -0.66 10.86
N GLY A 135 12.06 -1.96 11.03
CA GLY A 135 11.02 -2.97 11.21
C GLY A 135 10.29 -3.37 9.93
N GLU A 136 9.20 -4.12 10.10
CA GLU A 136 8.49 -4.76 8.99
C GLU A 136 7.82 -3.76 8.04
N LEU A 137 7.43 -2.58 8.51
CA LEU A 137 6.87 -1.53 7.64
C LEU A 137 7.86 -1.08 6.55
N MET A 138 9.17 -1.20 6.79
CA MET A 138 10.21 -0.89 5.80
C MET A 138 10.42 -2.04 4.78
N SER A 139 9.81 -3.20 5.00
CA SER A 139 10.01 -4.39 4.17
C SER A 139 9.09 -4.38 2.94
N PRO A 140 9.60 -4.68 1.73
CA PRO A 140 8.79 -4.73 0.51
C PRO A 140 7.69 -5.82 0.51
N ARG A 141 7.64 -6.68 1.54
CA ARG A 141 6.63 -7.76 1.66
C ARG A 141 5.33 -7.32 2.32
N THR A 142 5.29 -6.13 2.92
CA THR A 142 4.24 -5.70 3.86
C THR A 142 2.96 -5.21 3.17
N GLY A 143 2.98 -5.09 1.83
CA GLY A 143 1.82 -4.76 0.99
C GLY A 143 1.08 -5.95 0.37
N ARG A 144 1.53 -7.20 0.56
CA ARG A 144 0.83 -8.39 0.03
C ARG A 144 0.17 -9.19 1.14
N ARG A 145 -0.86 -8.63 1.78
CA ARG A 145 -1.89 -9.49 2.37
C ARG A 145 -2.65 -10.13 1.21
N GLN A 146 -2.52 -11.45 1.06
CA GLN A 146 -3.32 -12.19 0.11
C GLN A 146 -4.78 -12.04 0.55
N PRO A 147 -5.70 -11.62 -0.35
CA PRO A 147 -7.10 -11.50 0.02
C PRO A 147 -7.60 -12.84 0.57
N ALA A 148 -8.44 -12.79 1.59
CA ALA A 148 -9.06 -13.99 2.13
C ALA A 148 -9.78 -14.72 0.98
N PRO A 149 -9.68 -16.06 0.89
CA PRO A 149 -10.37 -16.80 -0.15
C PRO A 149 -11.88 -16.53 -0.06
N VAL A 150 -12.47 -16.07 -1.18
CA VAL A 150 -13.91 -15.86 -1.29
C VAL A 150 -14.62 -17.19 -1.04
N PRO A 151 -15.59 -17.27 -0.09
CA PRO A 151 -16.36 -18.49 0.13
C PRO A 151 -17.08 -18.93 -1.16
N GLY A 152 -16.77 -20.13 -1.66
CA GLY A 152 -17.41 -20.70 -2.85
C GLY A 152 -16.64 -20.56 -4.18
N ALA A 153 -15.46 -19.93 -4.21
CA ALA A 153 -14.65 -19.87 -5.43
C ALA A 153 -14.07 -21.24 -5.80
N PRO A 154 -14.12 -21.67 -7.08
CA PRO A 154 -13.53 -22.93 -7.52
C PRO A 154 -12.01 -22.91 -7.29
N ARG A 155 -11.50 -23.91 -6.58
CA ARG A 155 -10.07 -24.08 -6.31
C ARG A 155 -9.34 -24.49 -7.59
N HIS A 156 -8.96 -23.53 -8.42
CA HIS A 156 -7.99 -23.78 -9.48
C HIS A 156 -6.63 -23.98 -8.84
N ARG A 157 -6.14 -25.22 -8.88
CA ARG A 157 -4.81 -25.60 -8.42
C ARG A 157 -3.79 -24.90 -9.32
N VAL A 158 -3.21 -23.79 -8.86
CA VAL A 158 -2.06 -23.18 -9.53
C VAL A 158 -0.93 -24.21 -9.50
N ALA A 159 -0.63 -24.79 -10.66
CA ALA A 159 0.50 -25.68 -10.81
C ALA A 159 1.78 -24.90 -10.45
N ALA A 160 2.58 -25.46 -9.55
CA ALA A 160 3.88 -24.92 -9.21
C ALA A 160 4.70 -24.76 -10.49
N ARG A 161 5.10 -23.53 -10.82
CA ARG A 161 6.10 -23.28 -11.88
C ARG A 161 7.37 -24.01 -11.49
N ALA A 162 7.83 -24.89 -12.38
CA ALA A 162 9.11 -25.58 -12.22
C ALA A 162 10.26 -24.56 -12.18
N ASP A 163 11.16 -24.75 -11.21
CA ASP A 163 12.40 -23.99 -11.04
C ASP A 163 13.32 -24.17 -12.27
N PRO A 164 13.71 -23.10 -12.99
CA PRO A 164 14.64 -23.20 -14.12
C PRO A 164 16.07 -23.61 -13.73
N GLY A 165 16.39 -23.74 -12.43
CA GLY A 165 17.73 -24.01 -11.92
C GLY A 165 18.11 -25.48 -11.70
N ALA A 166 17.20 -26.44 -11.87
CA ALA A 166 17.48 -27.84 -11.55
C ALA A 166 18.44 -28.51 -12.56
N ARG A 167 19.75 -28.44 -12.27
CA ARG A 167 20.81 -29.19 -12.97
C ARG A 167 20.50 -30.69 -12.95
N ARG A 168 20.37 -31.29 -14.13
CA ARG A 168 20.27 -32.75 -14.31
C ARG A 168 21.54 -33.45 -13.79
N PRO A 169 21.43 -34.58 -13.06
CA PRO A 169 22.60 -35.35 -12.65
C PRO A 169 23.27 -36.00 -13.86
N ARG A 170 24.60 -35.86 -13.95
CA ARG A 170 25.44 -36.52 -14.96
C ARG A 170 25.33 -38.03 -14.80
N ARG A 171 24.83 -38.71 -15.84
CA ARG A 171 24.88 -40.18 -15.93
C ARG A 171 26.34 -40.63 -16.02
N GLY A 172 26.79 -41.39 -15.02
CA GLY A 172 28.06 -42.11 -15.06
C GLY A 172 28.08 -43.10 -16.22
N ARG A 173 29.17 -43.09 -16.98
CA ARG A 173 29.43 -44.02 -18.08
C ARG A 173 30.08 -45.26 -17.48
N ALA A 174 29.38 -46.39 -17.51
CA ALA A 174 29.91 -47.72 -17.19
C ALA A 174 30.25 -48.48 -18.48
N GLY A 175 31.36 -49.22 -18.46
CA GLY A 175 31.80 -50.19 -19.48
C GLY A 175 32.78 -49.59 -20.50
N ARG A 176 33.92 -50.21 -20.81
CA ARG A 176 34.46 -51.56 -20.56
C ARG A 176 35.99 -51.48 -20.52
#